data_AF-C9MZH5-F1
#
_entry.id   AF-C9MZH5-F1
#
_cell.length_a   1.000
_cell.length_b   1.000
_cell.length_c   1.000
_cell.angle_alpha   90.00
_cell.angle_beta   90.00
_cell.angle_gamma   90.00
#
_symmetry.space_group_name_H-M   'P 1'
#
loop_
_entity.id
_entity.type
_entity.pdbx_description
1 polymer ?
#
loop_
_entity_poly.entity_id
_entity_poly.type
_entity_poly.pdbx_seq_one_letter_code
_entity_poly.pdbx_strand_id
1 'polypeptide(L)'
;MMESFKNFIKVTLIGAPLLNKMIGIFLISMLPIIELRGAIPIGAAIGLPWYLNMIVSIVGNMLPVPFILLFSVKAFEFMKKHNIMVKFIEKIENRAKKRSEGLATGEFIGLMLFVAIPFPGTGAWTGALIAALLQFDRKRSFFYIGLGVVIAAVIMTLASYGVISLFAPKH
;
A
#
# COMPACT_ATOMS: atom_id res chain seq x y z
N MET A 1 -16.39 -15.96 0.81
CA MET A 1 -15.38 -14.93 0.46
C MET A 1 -14.66 -15.26 -0.85
N MET A 2 -14.04 -16.44 -0.98
CA MET A 2 -13.30 -16.85 -2.19
C MET A 2 -14.15 -16.87 -3.47
N GLU A 3 -15.40 -17.33 -3.36
CA GLU A 3 -16.33 -17.47 -4.50
C GLU A 3 -16.84 -16.10 -4.99
N SER A 4 -17.10 -15.17 -4.06
CA SER A 4 -17.42 -13.78 -4.38
C SER A 4 -16.25 -13.07 -5.04
N PHE A 5 -15.01 -13.36 -4.62
CA PHE A 5 -13.82 -12.80 -5.25
C PHE A 5 -13.60 -13.36 -6.66
N LYS A 6 -13.79 -14.68 -6.86
CA LYS A 6 -13.75 -15.31 -8.19
C LYS A 6 -14.80 -14.72 -9.14
N ASN A 7 -16.03 -14.54 -8.66
CA ASN A 7 -17.10 -13.92 -9.46
C ASN A 7 -16.81 -12.45 -9.77
N PHE A 8 -16.27 -11.69 -8.82
CA PHE A 8 -15.81 -10.32 -9.05
C PHE A 8 -14.74 -10.24 -10.14
N ILE A 9 -13.73 -11.12 -10.12
CA ILE A 9 -12.71 -11.15 -11.17
C ILE A 9 -13.34 -11.48 -12.53
N LYS A 10 -14.21 -12.49 -12.60
CA LYS A 10 -14.84 -12.90 -13.87
C LYS A 10 -15.72 -11.80 -14.48
N VAL A 11 -16.58 -11.17 -13.67
CA VAL A 11 -17.56 -10.18 -14.14
C VAL A 11 -16.94 -8.81 -14.36
N THR A 12 -16.03 -8.36 -13.48
CA THR A 12 -15.49 -6.99 -13.49
C THR A 12 -14.19 -6.86 -14.28
N LEU A 13 -13.34 -7.90 -14.33
CA LEU A 13 -11.99 -7.80 -14.92
C LEU A 13 -11.84 -8.47 -16.29
N ILE A 14 -12.53 -9.58 -16.54
CA ILE A 14 -12.28 -10.39 -17.76
C ILE A 14 -13.14 -9.95 -18.94
N GLY A 15 -14.45 -9.77 -18.77
CA GLY A 15 -15.40 -9.45 -19.85
C GLY A 15 -15.83 -7.98 -19.95
N ALA A 16 -15.27 -7.11 -19.12
CA ALA A 16 -15.83 -5.79 -18.90
C ALA A 16 -15.12 -4.68 -19.71
N PRO A 17 -15.81 -3.55 -19.98
CA PRO A 17 -15.19 -2.36 -20.59
C PRO A 17 -13.96 -1.88 -19.81
N LEU A 18 -13.06 -1.14 -20.47
CA LEU A 18 -11.80 -0.64 -19.90
C LEU A 18 -11.99 0.00 -18.51
N LEU A 19 -13.05 0.79 -18.34
CA LEU A 19 -13.40 1.44 -17.08
C LEU A 19 -13.61 0.45 -15.93
N ASN A 20 -14.29 -0.66 -16.17
CA ASN A 20 -14.56 -1.67 -15.14
C ASN A 20 -13.28 -2.40 -14.73
N LYS A 21 -12.39 -2.67 -15.69
CA LYS A 21 -11.06 -3.21 -15.40
C LYS A 21 -10.28 -2.27 -14.48
N MET A 22 -10.29 -0.97 -14.77
CA MET A 22 -9.64 0.04 -13.93
C MET A 22 -10.25 0.08 -12.52
N ILE A 23 -11.58 0.10 -12.40
CA ILE A 23 -12.25 0.08 -11.09
C ILE A 23 -11.87 -1.18 -10.31
N GLY A 24 -11.81 -2.34 -10.97
CA GLY A 24 -11.43 -3.57 -10.30
C GLY A 24 -10.00 -3.56 -9.78
N ILE A 25 -9.04 -3.08 -10.58
CA ILE A 25 -7.64 -2.91 -10.15
C ILE A 25 -7.51 -1.88 -9.03
N PHE A 26 -8.24 -0.77 -9.12
CA PHE A 26 -8.29 0.26 -8.08
C PHE A 26 -8.69 -0.33 -6.72
N LEU A 27 -9.79 -1.10 -6.70
CA LEU A 27 -10.30 -1.75 -5.50
C LEU A 27 -9.35 -2.82 -4.97
N ILE A 28 -8.74 -3.62 -5.85
CA ILE A 28 -7.74 -4.63 -5.46
C ILE A 28 -6.52 -3.96 -4.82
N SER A 29 -6.04 -2.85 -5.39
CA SER A 29 -4.87 -2.12 -4.89
C SER A 29 -5.08 -1.49 -3.52
N MET A 30 -6.35 -1.24 -3.14
CA MET A 30 -6.71 -0.80 -1.80
C MET A 30 -6.59 -1.90 -0.76
N LEU A 31 -6.63 -3.19 -1.11
CA LEU A 31 -6.70 -4.25 -0.11
C LEU A 31 -5.33 -4.49 0.55
N PRO A 32 -5.24 -4.63 1.88
CA PRO A 32 -3.97 -4.69 2.63
C PRO A 32 -3.02 -5.84 2.26
N ILE A 33 -3.55 -6.94 1.74
CA ILE A 33 -2.77 -8.16 1.45
C ILE A 33 -2.28 -8.15 0.01
N ILE A 34 -3.12 -7.65 -0.90
CA ILE A 34 -2.84 -7.69 -2.34
C ILE A 34 -2.08 -6.43 -2.73
N GLU A 35 -2.61 -5.27 -2.32
CA GLU A 35 -2.06 -3.95 -2.59
C GLU A 35 -1.65 -3.76 -4.06
N LEU A 36 -0.80 -2.77 -4.30
CA LEU A 36 -0.17 -2.53 -5.60
C LEU A 36 0.62 -3.75 -6.12
N ARG A 37 1.12 -4.62 -5.24
CA ARG A 37 1.94 -5.79 -5.63
C ARG A 37 1.13 -6.84 -6.38
N GLY A 38 -0.13 -7.05 -6.02
CA GLY A 38 -0.99 -7.93 -6.79
C GLY A 38 -1.80 -7.19 -7.85
N ALA A 39 -2.15 -5.92 -7.62
CA ALA A 39 -2.92 -5.14 -8.58
C ALA A 39 -2.20 -5.00 -9.93
N ILE A 40 -0.90 -4.70 -9.94
CA ILE A 40 -0.14 -4.51 -11.18
C ILE A 40 -0.02 -5.82 -11.99
N PRO A 41 0.45 -6.96 -11.44
CA PRO A 41 0.47 -8.23 -12.18
C PRO A 41 -0.91 -8.66 -12.69
N ILE A 42 -1.98 -8.51 -11.88
CA ILE A 42 -3.34 -8.85 -12.29
C ILE A 42 -3.78 -7.95 -13.46
N GLY A 43 -3.54 -6.64 -13.36
CA GLY A 43 -3.87 -5.69 -14.42
C GLY A 43 -3.12 -5.98 -15.72
N ALA A 44 -1.86 -6.39 -15.63
CA ALA A 44 -1.06 -6.81 -16.78
C ALA A 44 -1.64 -8.09 -17.42
N ALA A 45 -2.02 -9.08 -16.61
CA ALA A 45 -2.62 -10.34 -17.07
C ALA A 45 -3.98 -10.16 -17.78
N ILE A 46 -4.77 -9.15 -17.42
CA ILE A 46 -6.06 -8.84 -18.07
C ILE A 46 -5.94 -7.83 -19.23
N GLY A 47 -4.71 -7.49 -19.63
CA GLY A 47 -4.40 -6.67 -20.78
C GLY A 47 -4.64 -5.17 -20.61
N LEU A 48 -4.59 -4.63 -19.39
CA LEU A 48 -4.59 -3.17 -19.22
C LEU A 48 -3.30 -2.56 -19.78
N PRO A 49 -3.35 -1.37 -20.38
CA PRO A 49 -2.14 -0.61 -20.69
C PRO A 49 -1.35 -0.32 -19.41
N TRP A 50 -0.02 -0.46 -19.49
CA TRP A 50 0.87 -0.36 -18.32
C TRP A 50 0.69 0.95 -17.55
N TYR A 51 0.52 2.08 -18.25
CA TYR A 51 0.39 3.41 -17.64
C TYR A 51 -0.93 3.55 -16.86
N LEU A 52 -2.05 3.04 -17.41
CA LEU A 52 -3.33 3.04 -16.71
C LEU A 52 -3.26 2.14 -15.48
N ASN A 53 -2.72 0.93 -15.63
CA ASN A 53 -2.60 -0.01 -14.53
C ASN A 53 -1.75 0.56 -13.39
N MET A 54 -0.60 1.17 -13.73
CA MET A 54 0.30 1.80 -12.77
C MET A 54 -0.37 2.95 -12.02
N ILE A 55 -0.96 3.92 -12.74
CA ILE A 55 -1.61 5.09 -12.13
C ILE A 55 -2.76 4.66 -11.22
N VAL A 56 -3.65 3.80 -11.72
CA VAL A 56 -4.81 3.32 -10.96
C VAL A 56 -4.38 2.55 -9.72
N SER A 57 -3.35 1.72 -9.83
CA SER A 57 -2.79 0.98 -8.69
C SER A 57 -2.19 1.92 -7.66
N ILE A 58 -1.44 2.94 -8.05
CA ILE A 58 -0.86 3.93 -7.12
C ILE A 58 -1.97 4.67 -6.38
N VAL A 59 -2.97 5.20 -7.08
CA VAL A 59 -4.07 5.96 -6.47
C VAL A 59 -4.87 5.07 -5.53
N GLY A 60 -5.21 3.84 -5.95
CA GLY A 60 -5.90 2.87 -5.11
C GLY A 60 -5.11 2.53 -3.85
N ASN A 61 -3.79 2.33 -3.97
CA ASN A 61 -2.95 1.98 -2.82
C ASN A 61 -2.73 3.14 -1.84
N MET A 62 -2.66 4.37 -2.34
CA MET A 62 -2.49 5.57 -1.52
C MET A 62 -3.78 6.01 -0.81
N LEU A 63 -4.96 5.66 -1.32
CA LEU A 63 -6.23 6.03 -0.71
C LEU A 63 -6.38 5.58 0.76
N PRO A 64 -6.06 4.32 1.17
CA PRO A 64 -6.17 3.89 2.56
C PRO A 64 -5.14 4.51 3.51
N VAL A 65 -3.96 4.92 3.02
CA VAL A 65 -2.84 5.46 3.81
C VAL A 65 -3.24 6.62 4.74
N PRO A 66 -3.89 7.71 4.28
CA PRO A 66 -4.27 8.82 5.16
C PRO A 66 -5.25 8.36 6.24
N PHE A 67 -6.17 7.44 5.94
CA PHE A 67 -7.08 6.90 6.94
C PHE A 67 -6.32 6.11 8.00
N ILE A 68 -5.36 5.26 7.62
CA ILE A 68 -4.53 4.51 8.58
C ILE A 68 -3.73 5.46 9.48
N LEU A 69 -3.11 6.50 8.90
CA LEU A 69 -2.34 7.50 9.65
C LEU A 69 -3.20 8.37 10.58
N LEU A 70 -4.48 8.58 10.25
CA LEU A 70 -5.41 9.38 11.06
C LEU A 70 -6.11 8.56 12.16
N PHE A 71 -6.61 7.37 11.83
CA PHE A 71 -7.39 6.54 12.75
C PHE A 71 -6.53 5.81 13.78
N SER A 72 -5.25 5.61 13.51
CA SER A 72 -4.33 4.98 14.45
C SER A 72 -4.21 5.74 15.77
N VAL A 73 -4.21 7.08 15.77
CA VAL A 73 -4.22 7.87 17.01
C VAL A 73 -5.49 7.62 17.82
N LYS A 74 -6.65 7.56 17.16
CA LYS A 74 -7.92 7.22 17.81
C LYS A 74 -7.93 5.78 18.32
N ALA A 75 -7.28 4.85 17.62
CA ALA A 75 -7.16 3.46 18.07
C ALA A 75 -6.29 3.36 19.34
N PHE A 76 -5.19 4.11 19.43
CA PHE A 76 -4.37 4.15 20.66
C PHE A 76 -5.13 4.73 21.86
N GLU A 77 -5.90 5.80 21.63
CA GLU A 77 -6.77 6.37 22.67
C GLU A 77 -7.85 5.39 23.12
N PHE A 78 -8.49 4.68 22.17
CA PHE A 78 -9.49 3.67 22.46
C PHE A 78 -8.93 2.49 23.26
N MET A 79 -7.75 1.98 22.88
CA MET A 79 -7.08 0.88 23.59
C MET A 79 -6.68 1.29 25.01
N LYS A 80 -6.18 2.52 25.21
CA LYS A 80 -5.93 3.07 26.56
C LYS A 80 -7.20 3.14 27.40
N LYS A 81 -8.30 3.62 26.82
CA LYS A 81 -9.60 3.71 27.52
C LYS A 81 -10.12 2.35 28.01
N HIS A 82 -9.80 1.26 27.32
CA HIS A 82 -10.25 -0.09 27.69
C HIS A 82 -9.18 -0.91 28.43
N ASN A 83 -8.10 -0.28 28.92
CA ASN A 83 -6.97 -0.95 29.56
C ASN A 83 -6.31 -2.07 28.71
N ILE A 84 -6.41 -1.99 27.38
CA ILE A 84 -5.82 -2.98 26.46
C ILE A 84 -4.39 -2.56 26.14
N MET A 85 -3.41 -3.39 26.49
CA MET A 85 -1.98 -3.20 26.18
C MET A 85 -1.41 -1.83 26.62
N VAL A 86 -1.95 -1.23 27.70
CA VAL A 86 -1.57 0.11 28.17
C VAL A 86 -0.07 0.29 28.33
N LYS A 87 0.61 -0.68 28.98
CA LYS A 87 2.08 -0.64 29.16
C LYS A 87 2.85 -0.60 27.84
N PHE A 88 2.33 -1.23 26.78
CA PHE A 88 2.94 -1.22 25.45
C PHE A 88 2.72 0.12 24.76
N ILE A 89 1.50 0.67 24.84
CA ILE A 89 1.15 1.99 24.29
C ILE A 89 1.95 3.09 25.01
N GLU A 90 2.05 3.04 26.33
CA GLU A 90 2.87 3.97 27.13
C GLU A 90 4.37 3.84 26.79
N LYS A 91 4.87 2.62 26.55
CA LYS A 91 6.25 2.41 26.11
C LYS A 91 6.51 3.02 24.74
N ILE A 92 5.55 2.91 23.83
CA ILE A 92 5.57 3.56 22.52
C ILE A 92 5.53 5.08 22.66
N GLU A 93 4.59 5.63 23.44
CA GLU A 93 4.44 7.07 23.68
C GLU A 93 5.67 7.68 24.35
N ASN A 94 6.25 6.99 25.34
CA ASN A 94 7.46 7.44 26.00
C ASN A 94 8.67 7.38 25.07
N ARG A 95 8.74 6.39 24.16
CA ARG A 95 9.77 6.31 23.12
C ARG A 95 9.58 7.41 22.08
N ALA A 96 8.34 7.72 21.71
CA ALA A 96 7.99 8.80 20.79
C ALA A 96 8.30 10.18 21.39
N LYS A 97 7.96 10.42 22.67
CA LYS A 97 8.31 11.66 23.38
C LYS A 97 9.82 11.86 23.47
N LYS A 98 10.58 10.80 23.78
CA LYS A 98 12.06 10.80 23.75
C LYS A 98 12.66 11.01 22.35
N ARG A 99 11.88 10.79 21.28
CA ARG A 99 12.27 11.01 19.88
C ARG A 99 11.63 12.26 19.26
N SER A 100 10.79 13.00 19.99
CA SER A 100 10.06 14.14 19.44
C SER A 100 10.98 15.33 19.10
N GLU A 101 12.19 15.32 19.67
CA GLU A 101 13.30 16.16 19.24
C GLU A 101 14.14 15.42 18.18
N GLY A 102 13.76 15.59 16.91
CA GLY A 102 14.64 15.26 15.78
C GLY A 102 14.57 13.82 15.28
N LEU A 103 13.39 13.37 14.83
CA LEU A 103 13.33 12.22 13.92
C LEU A 103 14.26 12.46 12.73
N ALA A 104 15.25 11.58 12.57
CA ALA A 104 16.24 11.73 11.52
C ALA A 104 15.59 11.44 10.17
N THR A 105 15.98 12.17 9.13
CA THR A 105 15.57 11.88 7.74
C THR A 105 15.80 10.41 7.37
N GLY A 106 16.80 9.76 7.98
CA GLY A 106 17.08 8.33 7.82
C GLY A 106 15.93 7.40 8.24
N GLU A 107 15.12 7.74 9.24
CA GLU A 107 13.97 6.91 9.65
C GLU A 107 12.85 6.95 8.62
N PHE A 108 12.62 8.13 8.03
CA PHE A 108 11.67 8.30 6.93
C PHE A 108 12.15 7.67 5.63
N ILE A 109 13.46 7.73 5.35
CA ILE A 109 14.07 6.99 4.23
C ILE A 109 13.92 5.48 4.47
N GLY A 110 14.14 5.00 5.69
CA GLY A 110 13.91 3.60 6.04
C GLY A 110 12.46 3.17 5.81
N LEU A 111 11.50 4.01 6.18
CA LEU A 111 10.08 3.80 5.89
C LEU A 111 9.81 3.74 4.37
N MET A 112 10.36 4.68 3.61
CA MET A 112 10.22 4.69 2.15
C MET A 112 10.80 3.42 1.52
N LEU A 113 12.01 3.02 1.91
CA LEU A 113 12.67 1.81 1.40
C LEU A 113 11.87 0.56 1.78
N PHE A 114 11.37 0.48 3.01
CA PHE A 114 10.49 -0.60 3.43
C PHE A 114 9.26 -0.71 2.52
N VAL A 115 8.60 0.41 2.20
CA VAL A 115 7.44 0.44 1.31
C VAL A 115 7.82 0.12 -0.14
N ALA A 116 9.00 0.53 -0.60
CA ALA A 116 9.47 0.32 -1.98
C ALA A 116 9.74 -1.15 -2.31
N ILE A 117 10.10 -1.94 -1.29
CA ILE A 117 10.39 -3.36 -1.45
C ILE A 117 9.10 -4.12 -1.82
N PRO A 118 9.11 -4.92 -2.90
CA PRO A 118 7.95 -5.70 -3.35
C PRO A 118 7.88 -7.08 -2.66
N PHE A 119 8.00 -7.14 -1.33
CA PHE A 119 7.84 -8.39 -0.57
C PHE A 119 6.45 -8.51 0.08
N PRO A 120 5.98 -9.73 0.38
CA PRO A 120 4.75 -9.90 1.14
C PRO A 120 4.92 -9.33 2.56
N GLY A 121 3.95 -8.55 3.02
CA GLY A 121 3.99 -7.90 4.34
C GLY A 121 4.71 -6.55 4.38
N THR A 122 5.40 -6.15 3.30
CA THR A 122 5.87 -4.76 3.12
C THR A 122 4.86 -3.99 2.29
N GLY A 123 4.67 -2.70 2.58
CA GLY A 123 3.72 -1.92 1.81
C GLY A 123 3.21 -0.65 2.42
N ALA A 124 2.29 0.00 1.70
CA ALA A 124 1.76 1.28 2.13
C ALA A 124 0.86 1.09 3.35
N TRP A 125 0.11 -0.01 3.39
CA TRP A 125 -0.67 -0.40 4.55
C TRP A 125 0.19 -0.65 5.77
N THR A 126 1.18 -1.55 5.67
CA THR A 126 2.04 -1.89 6.81
C THR A 126 3.00 -0.75 7.17
N GLY A 127 3.49 0.00 6.19
CA GLY A 127 4.28 1.21 6.38
C GLY A 127 3.49 2.32 7.09
N ALA A 128 2.22 2.54 6.72
CA ALA A 128 1.35 3.48 7.42
C ALA A 128 1.09 3.04 8.87
N LEU A 129 0.91 1.74 9.12
CA LEU A 129 0.79 1.19 10.48
C LEU A 129 2.08 1.36 11.28
N ILE A 130 3.26 1.14 10.69
CA ILE A 130 4.56 1.36 11.33
C ILE A 130 4.75 2.84 11.68
N ALA A 131 4.49 3.73 10.73
CA ALA A 131 4.56 5.17 10.94
C ALA A 131 3.62 5.63 12.06
N ALA A 132 2.40 5.09 12.09
CA ALA A 132 1.45 5.32 13.15
C ALA A 132 1.90 4.80 14.52
N LEU A 133 2.37 3.55 14.59
CA LEU A 133 2.88 2.92 15.81
C LEU A 133 4.10 3.64 16.36
N LEU A 134 4.96 4.19 15.50
CA LEU A 134 6.14 4.94 15.92
C LEU A 134 5.85 6.43 16.10
N GLN A 135 4.59 6.85 15.93
CA GLN A 135 4.14 8.24 16.03
C GLN A 135 4.95 9.21 15.15
N PHE A 136 5.30 8.77 13.94
CA PHE A 136 5.98 9.62 12.97
C PHE A 136 5.07 10.77 12.54
N ASP A 137 5.67 11.89 12.13
CA ASP A 137 4.90 13.00 11.57
C ASP A 137 4.07 12.53 10.38
N ARG A 138 2.76 12.80 10.42
CA ARG A 138 1.79 12.23 9.47
C ARG A 138 2.05 12.72 8.04
N LYS A 139 2.40 14.01 7.88
CA LYS A 139 2.60 14.62 6.56
C LYS A 139 3.86 14.06 5.90
N ARG A 140 4.97 14.00 6.64
CA ARG A 140 6.20 13.37 6.19
C ARG A 140 5.98 11.88 5.91
N SER A 141 5.33 11.16 6.82
CA SER A 141 5.03 9.73 6.62
C SER A 141 4.25 9.48 5.33
N PHE A 142 3.18 10.26 5.09
CA PHE A 142 2.41 10.16 3.86
C PHE A 142 3.27 10.39 2.60
N PHE A 143 4.13 11.41 2.63
CA PHE A 143 5.04 11.72 1.52
C PHE A 143 6.05 10.58 1.26
N TYR A 144 6.74 10.10 2.28
CA TYR A 144 7.75 9.03 2.14
C TYR A 144 7.12 7.67 1.79
N ILE A 145 5.93 7.36 2.30
CA ILE A 145 5.16 6.19 1.87
C ILE A 145 4.80 6.34 0.39
N GLY A 146 4.33 7.51 -0.05
CA GLY A 146 4.03 7.78 -1.45
C GLY A 146 5.22 7.58 -2.37
N LEU A 147 6.41 8.07 -1.98
CA LEU A 147 7.65 7.82 -2.72
C LEU A 147 7.97 6.32 -2.82
N GLY A 148 7.83 5.59 -1.71
CA GLY A 148 8.01 4.13 -1.69
C GLY A 148 7.03 3.42 -2.63
N VAL A 149 5.75 3.84 -2.64
CA VAL A 149 4.72 3.29 -3.54
C VAL A 149 5.06 3.55 -5.00
N VAL A 150 5.56 4.73 -5.36
CA VAL A 150 5.99 5.03 -6.73
C VAL A 150 7.16 4.14 -7.15
N ILE A 151 8.16 3.97 -6.28
CA ILE A 151 9.30 3.08 -6.56
C ILE A 151 8.81 1.64 -6.74
N ALA A 152 7.96 1.14 -5.84
CA ALA A 152 7.36 -0.18 -5.96
C ALA A 152 6.54 -0.32 -7.26
N ALA A 153 5.79 0.71 -7.65
CA ALA A 153 5.02 0.73 -8.89
C ALA A 153 5.89 0.59 -10.13
N VAL A 154 7.03 1.29 -10.18
CA VAL A 154 7.99 1.16 -11.28
C VAL A 154 8.55 -0.27 -11.32
N ILE A 155 9.02 -0.80 -10.18
CA ILE A 155 9.59 -2.15 -10.10
C ILE A 155 8.56 -3.19 -10.55
N MET A 156 7.34 -3.13 -10.02
CA MET A 156 6.28 -4.10 -10.33
C MET A 156 5.79 -3.98 -11.77
N THR A 157 5.76 -2.78 -12.34
CA THR A 157 5.39 -2.57 -13.75
C THR A 157 6.46 -3.15 -14.67
N LEU A 158 7.74 -2.88 -14.41
CA LEU A 158 8.84 -3.45 -15.17
C LEU A 158 8.86 -4.98 -15.07
N ALA A 159 8.67 -5.52 -13.87
CA ALA A 159 8.62 -6.96 -13.65
C ALA A 159 7.42 -7.60 -14.37
N SER A 160 6.23 -6.98 -14.33
CA SER A 160 5.03 -7.57 -14.92
C SER A 160 5.02 -7.43 -16.45
N TYR A 161 5.19 -6.21 -16.96
CA TYR A 161 5.09 -5.93 -18.39
C TYR A 161 6.38 -6.24 -19.15
N GLY A 162 7.56 -6.05 -18.53
CA GLY A 162 8.84 -6.40 -19.14
C GLY A 162 8.98 -7.91 -19.34
N VAL A 163 8.61 -8.71 -18.34
CA VAL A 163 8.58 -10.18 -18.48
C VAL A 163 7.56 -10.60 -19.54
N ILE A 164 6.34 -10.06 -19.53
CA ILE A 164 5.34 -10.38 -20.55
C ILE A 164 5.85 -10.03 -21.96
N SER A 165 6.56 -8.90 -22.14
CA SER A 165 7.11 -8.51 -23.44
C SER A 165 8.26 -9.41 -23.94
N LEU A 166 8.99 -10.07 -23.03
CA LEU A 166 10.04 -11.03 -23.37
C LEU A 166 9.46 -12.37 -23.83
N PHE A 167 8.30 -12.77 -23.31
CA PHE A 167 7.63 -14.04 -23.64
C PHE A 167 6.51 -13.91 -24.67
N ALA A 168 6.10 -12.69 -25.03
CA ALA A 168 5.16 -12.46 -26.11
C ALA A 168 5.86 -12.74 -27.46
N PRO A 169 5.28 -13.59 -28.33
CA PRO A 169 5.84 -13.82 -29.66
C PRO A 169 5.88 -12.50 -30.42
N LYS A 170 7.08 -12.11 -30.87
CA LYS A 170 7.24 -11.01 -31.82
C LYS A 170 6.70 -11.50 -33.16
N HIS A 171 5.50 -11.05 -33.51
CA HIS A 171 5.00 -11.14 -34.89
C HIS A 171 5.59 -10.00 -35.71
#